data_AF-A0A6G0YRT5-F1
#
_entry.id   AF-A0A6G0YRT5-F1
#
_cell.length_a   1.000
_cell.length_b   1.000
_cell.length_c   1.000
_cell.angle_alpha   90.00
_cell.angle_beta   90.00
_cell.angle_gamma   90.00
#
_symmetry.space_group_name_H-M   'P 1'
#
loop_
_entity.id
_entity.type
_entity.pdbx_description
1 polymer ?
#
loop_
_entity_poly.entity_id
_entity_poly.type
_entity_poly.pdbx_seq_one_letter_code
_entity_poly.pdbx_strand_id
1 'polypeptide(L)'
;MAISMDLMSITRDNLLRNILELFNDEKYTKNAETASKIFKDRPMSQAESVVYWTEYILRHKGAQHLKSHALNLKWYQYYLLDVLTLVFIFISVVILITTKMFKSINKIYGLIFSKKL
;
A
#
# COMPACT_ATOMS: atom_id res chain seq x y z
N MET A 1 -4.22 -22.75 -1.35
CA MET A 1 -4.19 -21.74 -2.43
C MET A 1 -5.24 -22.13 -3.45
N ALA A 2 -5.96 -21.16 -4.01
CA ALA A 2 -7.11 -21.39 -4.90
C ALA A 2 -6.77 -20.98 -6.33
N ILE A 3 -7.55 -21.47 -7.31
CA ILE A 3 -7.47 -21.03 -8.71
C ILE A 3 -8.31 -19.75 -8.84
N SER A 4 -7.67 -18.61 -9.08
CA SER A 4 -8.38 -17.34 -9.34
C SER A 4 -8.88 -17.30 -10.79
N MET A 5 -10.13 -16.93 -10.98
CA MET A 5 -10.73 -16.73 -12.30
C MET A 5 -11.39 -15.36 -12.37
N ASP A 6 -11.20 -14.66 -13.48
CA ASP A 6 -11.96 -13.46 -13.79
C ASP A 6 -13.36 -13.86 -14.29
N LEU A 7 -14.38 -13.28 -13.66
CA LEU A 7 -15.79 -13.52 -13.98
C LEU A 7 -16.17 -12.93 -15.35
N MET A 8 -15.48 -11.85 -15.77
CA MET A 8 -15.75 -11.19 -17.04
C MET A 8 -15.18 -11.94 -18.25
N SER A 9 -14.21 -12.84 -18.04
CA SER A 9 -13.52 -13.59 -19.09
C SER A 9 -13.73 -15.12 -18.99
N ILE A 10 -14.78 -15.56 -18.31
CA ILE A 10 -15.01 -17.00 -18.06
C ILE A 10 -15.57 -17.70 -19.30
N THR A 11 -14.88 -18.75 -19.75
CA THR A 11 -15.31 -19.64 -20.84
C THR A 11 -15.61 -21.03 -20.27
N ARG A 12 -16.56 -21.76 -20.88
CA ARG A 12 -16.93 -23.12 -20.49
C ARG A 12 -15.71 -24.05 -20.36
N ASP A 13 -14.80 -24.01 -21.32
CA ASP A 13 -13.63 -24.89 -21.36
C ASP A 13 -12.63 -24.58 -20.25
N ASN A 14 -12.37 -23.29 -19.99
CA ASN A 14 -11.50 -22.84 -18.91
C ASN A 14 -12.09 -23.22 -17.54
N LEU A 15 -13.41 -23.08 -17.37
CA LEU A 15 -14.11 -23.49 -16.15
C LEU A 15 -13.97 -25.01 -15.93
N LEU A 16 -14.30 -25.82 -16.94
CA LEU A 16 -14.21 -27.28 -16.84
C LEU A 16 -12.79 -27.75 -16.54
N ARG A 17 -11.79 -27.16 -17.20
CA ARG A 17 -10.38 -27.46 -16.93
C ARG A 17 -10.01 -27.18 -15.48
N ASN A 18 -10.37 -26.01 -14.97
CA ASN A 18 -10.02 -25.61 -13.61
C ASN A 18 -10.74 -26.45 -12.54
N ILE A 19 -11.98 -26.87 -12.79
CA ILE A 19 -12.68 -27.82 -11.91
C ILE A 19 -11.98 -29.17 -11.90
N LEU A 20 -11.65 -29.73 -13.07
CA LEU A 20 -10.95 -31.01 -13.16
C LEU A 20 -9.59 -30.97 -12.47
N GLU A 21 -8.86 -29.86 -12.62
CA GLU A 21 -7.60 -29.63 -11.92
C GLU A 21 -7.80 -29.61 -10.39
N LEU A 22 -8.83 -28.90 -9.91
CA LEU A 22 -9.14 -28.82 -8.48
C LEU A 22 -9.48 -30.19 -7.86
N PHE A 23 -10.19 -31.04 -8.61
CA PHE A 23 -10.57 -32.38 -8.14
C PHE A 23 -9.41 -33.38 -8.21
N ASN A 24 -8.55 -33.29 -9.22
CA ASN A 24 -7.49 -34.26 -9.45
C ASN A 24 -6.21 -33.97 -8.64
N ASP A 25 -5.95 -32.71 -8.29
CA ASP A 25 -4.77 -32.34 -7.50
C ASP A 25 -5.11 -32.15 -6.00
N GLU A 26 -4.71 -33.12 -5.18
CA GLU A 26 -4.90 -33.07 -3.72
C GLU A 26 -4.25 -31.85 -3.03
N LYS A 27 -3.30 -31.19 -3.68
CA LYS A 27 -2.66 -29.96 -3.18
C LYS A 27 -3.69 -28.90 -2.82
N TYR A 28 -4.76 -28.78 -3.60
CA TYR A 28 -5.80 -27.78 -3.35
C TYR A 28 -6.55 -28.07 -2.05
N THR A 29 -6.98 -29.32 -1.85
CA THR A 29 -7.65 -29.79 -0.64
C THR A 29 -6.75 -29.68 0.59
N LYS A 30 -5.52 -30.20 0.52
CA LYS A 30 -4.56 -30.14 1.65
C LYS A 30 -4.25 -28.70 2.08
N ASN A 31 -4.10 -27.80 1.11
CA ASN A 31 -3.89 -26.39 1.42
C ASN A 31 -5.14 -25.72 2.00
N ALA A 32 -6.33 -26.08 1.53
CA ALA A 32 -7.59 -25.56 2.06
C ALA A 32 -7.81 -26.02 3.52
N GLU A 33 -7.53 -27.29 3.82
CA GLU A 33 -7.56 -27.82 5.19
C GLU A 33 -6.54 -27.13 6.09
N THR A 34 -5.31 -26.95 5.61
CA THR A 34 -4.26 -26.26 6.37
C THR A 34 -4.66 -24.82 6.66
N ALA A 35 -5.17 -24.09 5.67
CA ALA A 35 -5.68 -22.73 5.87
C ALA A 35 -6.88 -22.71 6.84
N SER A 36 -7.78 -23.70 6.77
CA SER A 36 -8.90 -23.82 7.70
C SER A 36 -8.44 -24.06 9.14
N LYS A 37 -7.44 -24.92 9.35
CA LYS A 37 -6.83 -25.17 10.66
C LYS A 37 -6.23 -23.89 11.22
N ILE A 38 -5.42 -23.18 10.45
CA ILE A 38 -4.81 -21.91 10.87
C ILE A 38 -5.89 -20.86 11.20
N PHE A 39 -6.94 -20.75 10.40
CA PHE A 39 -8.01 -19.78 10.66
C PHE A 39 -8.82 -20.10 11.93
N LYS A 40 -8.98 -21.38 12.25
CA LYS A 40 -9.65 -21.85 13.47
C LYS A 40 -8.72 -21.87 14.68
N ASP A 41 -7.41 -21.80 14.47
CA ASP A 41 -6.37 -21.79 15.51
C ASP A 41 -6.28 -20.40 16.16
N ARG A 42 -7.24 -20.13 17.04
CA ARG A 42 -7.34 -18.88 17.78
C ARG A 42 -7.95 -19.14 19.14
N PRO A 43 -7.59 -18.35 20.17
CA PRO A 43 -7.89 -18.66 21.56
C PRO A 43 -9.37 -18.54 21.93
N MET A 44 -10.18 -17.84 21.14
CA MET A 44 -11.61 -17.65 21.37
C MET A 44 -12.41 -17.95 20.10
N SER A 45 -13.63 -18.45 20.26
CA SER A 45 -14.55 -18.66 19.14
C SER A 45 -14.97 -17.32 18.49
N GLN A 46 -15.61 -17.37 17.30
CA GLN A 46 -15.98 -16.15 16.58
C GLN A 46 -17.01 -15.39 17.41
N ALA A 47 -17.99 -16.12 17.94
CA ALA A 47 -19.07 -15.59 18.76
C ALA A 47 -18.53 -14.93 20.04
N GLU A 48 -17.67 -15.63 20.79
CA GLU A 48 -17.08 -15.09 22.02
C GLU A 48 -16.23 -13.85 21.75
N SER A 49 -15.45 -13.84 20.66
CA SER A 49 -14.65 -12.68 20.28
C SER A 49 -15.54 -11.45 20.04
N VAL A 50 -16.66 -11.61 19.34
CA VAL A 50 -17.60 -10.51 19.07
C VAL A 50 -18.23 -9.99 20.36
N VAL A 51 -18.67 -10.89 21.25
CA VAL A 51 -19.21 -10.51 22.56
C VAL A 51 -18.15 -9.75 23.37
N TYR A 52 -16.94 -10.31 23.49
CA TYR A 52 -15.84 -9.71 24.21
C TYR A 52 -15.53 -8.29 23.71
N TRP A 53 -15.37 -8.09 22.40
CA TRP A 53 -15.06 -6.79 21.84
C TRP A 53 -16.21 -5.79 22.01
N THR A 54 -17.47 -6.24 21.91
CA THR A 54 -18.64 -5.39 22.15
C THR A 54 -18.66 -4.89 23.59
N GLU A 55 -18.49 -5.79 24.56
CA GLU A 55 -18.38 -5.41 25.96
C GLU A 55 -17.15 -4.53 26.24
N TYR A 56 -16.03 -4.81 25.59
CA TYR A 56 -14.81 -4.00 25.73
C TYR A 56 -15.07 -2.55 25.31
N ILE A 57 -15.75 -2.34 24.18
CA ILE A 57 -16.13 -1.01 23.68
C ILE A 57 -17.09 -0.33 24.66
N LEU A 58 -18.07 -1.06 25.20
CA LEU A 58 -19.00 -0.56 26.23
C LEU A 58 -18.26 -0.12 27.50
N ARG A 59 -17.37 -0.97 28.05
CA ARG A 59 -16.57 -0.68 29.25
C ARG A 59 -15.69 0.56 29.09
N HIS A 60 -15.14 0.77 27.89
CA HIS A 60 -14.24 1.89 27.61
C HIS A 60 -14.93 3.06 26.88
N LYS A 61 -16.26 3.17 27.00
CA LYS A 61 -17.07 4.30 26.48
C LYS A 61 -16.73 4.67 25.03
N GLY A 62 -16.66 3.66 24.15
CA GLY A 62 -16.37 3.83 22.73
C GLY A 62 -14.92 3.57 22.31
N ALA A 63 -14.07 3.11 23.23
CA ALA A 63 -12.69 2.65 22.99
C ALA A 63 -11.92 3.58 22.03
N GLN A 64 -11.84 4.87 22.37
CA GLN A 64 -11.24 5.89 21.52
C GLN A 64 -9.78 5.58 21.16
N HIS A 65 -9.07 4.84 22.00
CA HIS A 65 -7.71 4.37 21.77
C HIS A 65 -7.59 3.27 20.71
N LEU A 66 -8.66 2.51 20.43
CA LEU A 66 -8.68 1.53 19.33
C LEU A 66 -8.96 2.18 17.97
N LYS A 67 -9.50 3.41 17.96
CA LYS A 67 -9.74 4.14 16.72
C LYS A 67 -8.42 4.63 16.16
N SER A 68 -8.19 4.39 14.86
CA SER A 68 -7.06 4.98 14.17
C SER A 68 -7.12 6.51 14.30
N HIS A 69 -6.03 7.13 14.75
CA HIS A 69 -5.94 8.58 14.86
C HIS A 69 -6.10 9.27 13.50
N ALA A 70 -5.87 8.55 12.40
CA ALA A 70 -6.06 9.03 11.04
C ALA A 70 -7.49 9.54 10.76
N LEU A 71 -8.50 9.00 11.45
CA LEU A 71 -9.90 9.42 11.27
C LEU A 71 -10.19 10.82 11.83
N ASN A 72 -9.35 11.31 12.75
CA ASN A 72 -9.49 12.64 13.35
C ASN A 72 -8.59 13.68 12.69
N LEU A 73 -7.78 13.28 11.70
CA LEU A 73 -6.89 14.20 11.00
C LEU A 73 -7.66 15.07 10.03
N LYS A 74 -7.26 16.34 9.95
CA LYS A 74 -7.76 17.23 8.90
C LYS A 74 -7.22 16.76 7.55
N TRP A 75 -7.95 17.02 6.47
CA TRP A 75 -7.61 16.57 5.12
C TRP A 75 -6.14 16.90 4.74
N TYR A 76 -5.64 18.09 5.10
CA TYR A 76 -4.29 18.51 4.77
C TYR A 76 -3.19 17.75 5.56
N GLN A 77 -3.47 17.31 6.78
CA GLN A 77 -2.56 16.45 7.57
C GLN A 77 -2.58 15.02 7.05
N TYR A 78 -3.76 14.53 6.68
CA TYR A 78 -3.92 13.21 6.08
C TYR A 78 -3.12 13.09 4.77
N TYR A 79 -3.13 14.14 3.94
CA TYR A 79 -2.36 14.19 2.69
C TYR A 79 -0.91 14.68 2.86
N LEU A 80 -0.43 14.97 4.07
CA LEU A 80 0.96 15.41 4.34
C LEU A 80 1.41 16.56 3.42
N LEU A 81 0.56 17.60 3.29
CA LEU A 81 0.84 18.74 2.40
C LEU A 81 2.12 19.50 2.78
N ASP A 82 2.50 19.47 4.07
CA ASP A 82 3.76 20.02 4.58
C ASP A 82 4.98 19.30 3.98
N VAL A 83 4.97 17.96 3.98
CA VAL A 83 6.01 17.14 3.38
C VAL A 83 6.09 17.36 1.87
N LEU A 84 4.94 17.42 1.19
CA LEU A 84 4.89 17.68 -0.25
C LEU A 84 5.51 19.04 -0.58
N THR A 85 5.18 20.07 0.19
CA THR A 85 5.73 21.43 0.03
C THR A 85 7.26 21.43 0.21
N LEU A 86 7.77 20.75 1.24
CA LEU A 86 9.20 20.63 1.48
C LEU A 86 9.92 19.96 0.30
N VAL A 87 9.34 18.87 -0.22
CA VAL A 87 9.89 18.17 -1.41
C VAL A 87 9.92 19.08 -2.63
N PHE A 88 8.85 19.85 -2.90
CA PHE A 88 8.82 20.81 -4.01
C PHE A 88 9.87 21.90 -3.86
N ILE A 89 10.05 22.44 -2.66
CA ILE A 89 11.09 23.44 -2.37
C ILE A 89 12.48 22.85 -2.62
N PHE A 90 12.73 21.63 -2.12
CA PHE A 90 14.00 20.95 -2.30
C PHE A 90 14.34 20.75 -3.78
N ILE A 91 13.39 20.23 -4.58
CA ILE A 91 13.55 20.06 -6.02
C ILE A 91 13.83 21.41 -6.70
N SER A 92 13.07 22.45 -6.33
CA SER A 92 13.25 23.79 -6.89
C SER A 92 14.64 24.35 -6.60
N VAL A 93 15.15 24.16 -5.38
CA VAL A 93 16.50 24.58 -4.99
C VAL A 93 17.57 23.84 -5.81
N VAL A 94 17.44 22.52 -5.99
CA VAL A 94 18.37 21.73 -6.82
C VAL A 94 18.39 22.24 -8.27
N ILE A 95 17.22 22.53 -8.85
CA ILE A 95 17.12 23.08 -10.22
C ILE A 95 17.77 24.46 -10.31
N LEU A 96 17.54 25.33 -9.32
CA LEU A 96 18.16 26.66 -9.31
C LEU A 96 19.69 26.59 -9.19
N ILE A 97 20.21 25.68 -8.35
CA ILE A 97 21.66 25.47 -8.20
C ILE A 97 22.26 24.97 -9.51
N THR A 98 21.69 23.93 -10.11
CA THR A 98 22.20 23.35 -11.36
C THR A 98 22.18 24.36 -12.51
N THR A 99 21.10 25.12 -12.67
CA THR A 99 21.00 26.16 -13.72
C THR A 99 21.96 27.32 -13.47
N LYS A 100 22.17 27.76 -12.22
CA LYS A 100 23.17 28.77 -11.88
C LYS A 100 24.58 28.28 -12.15
N MET A 101 24.91 27.05 -11.76
CA MET A 101 26.22 26.45 -12.04
C MET A 101 26.48 26.39 -13.55
N PHE A 102 25.52 25.92 -14.33
CA PHE A 102 25.62 25.86 -15.79
C PHE A 102 25.84 27.24 -16.43
N LYS A 103 25.08 28.26 -16.00
CA LYS A 103 25.27 29.65 -16.47
C LYS A 103 26.65 30.21 -16.11
N SER A 104 27.13 29.95 -14.89
CA SER A 104 28.46 30.38 -14.44
C SER A 104 29.57 29.72 -15.27
N ILE A 105 29.45 28.42 -15.53
CA ILE A 105 30.38 27.67 -16.39
C ILE A 105 30.40 28.24 -17.81
N ASN A 106 29.23 28.46 -18.42
CA ASN A 106 29.15 29.04 -19.77
C ASN A 106 29.74 30.46 -19.84
N LYS A 107 29.53 31.27 -18.79
CA LYS A 107 30.14 32.61 -18.68
C LYS A 107 31.67 32.53 -18.61
N ILE A 108 32.22 31.57 -17.86
CA ILE A 108 33.67 31.35 -17.76
C ILE A 108 34.24 30.91 -19.10
N TYR A 109 33.60 29.95 -19.79
CA TYR A 109 34.02 29.54 -21.14
C TYR A 109 34.03 30.71 -22.14
N GLY A 110 33.01 31.57 -22.10
CA GLY A 110 32.95 32.78 -22.93
C GLY A 110 34.08 33.78 -22.64
N LEU A 111 34.42 34.00 -21.36
CA LEU A 111 35.54 34.88 -20.96
C LEU A 111 36.91 34.32 -21.39
N ILE A 112 37.10 33.01 -21.31
CA ILE A 112 38.34 32.36 -21.74
C ILE A 112 38.50 32.44 -23.26
N PHE A 113 37.42 32.22 -24.02
CA PHE A 113 37.43 32.32 -25.48
C PHE A 113 37.69 33.75 -25.96
N SER A 114 37.08 34.76 -25.33
CA SER A 114 37.30 36.18 -25.66
C SER A 114 38.71 36.69 -25.34
N LYS A 115 39.44 36.05 -24.42
CA LYS A 115 40.84 36.40 -24.09
C LYS A 115 41.86 35.74 -25.03
N LYS A 116 41.44 34.76 -25.83
CA LYS A 116 42.32 33.97 -26.70
C LYS A 116 42.31 34.46 -28.17
N LEU A 117 41.48 35.46 -28.48
CA LEU A 117 41.45 36.20 -29.75
C LEU A 117 42.15 37.56 -29.55
#